data_AF-A0A1R2C3C2-F1
#
_entry.id   AF-A0A1R2C3C2-F1
#
_cell.length_a   1.000
_cell.length_b   1.000
_cell.length_c   1.000
_cell.angle_alpha   90.00
_cell.angle_beta   90.00
_cell.angle_gamma   90.00
#
_symmetry.space_group_name_H-M   'P 1'
#
loop_
_entity.id
_entity.type
_entity.pdbx_description
1 polymer ?
#
loop_
_entity_poly.entity_id
_entity_poly.type
_entity_poly.pdbx_seq_one_letter_code
_entity_poly.pdbx_strand_id
1 'polypeptide(L)'
;MGDKQKLTLKDLPTIDELKERFSNREKALAIEHPEKSMEILKYKNAVTHQFIFEEFDMLEFQDRELVNGVAKNAVQYGLLSIIFPSALNISIARLTDNRIYNLHYMKRFSLRLGIYAVPILLAINYTLGAYTQMSMYLVDKYNERVELYHQFPDPSVINPYFKEEEEEEEPENSS
;
A
#
# COMPACT_ATOMS: atom_id res chain seq x y z
N MET A 1 29.07 4.96 3.32
CA MET A 1 27.84 4.87 2.50
C MET A 1 27.36 3.43 2.57
N GLY A 2 26.46 3.11 3.49
CA GLY A 2 25.69 1.88 3.40
C GLY A 2 24.50 2.18 2.50
N ASP A 3 24.33 1.44 1.41
CA ASP A 3 23.14 1.56 0.57
C ASP A 3 21.90 1.45 1.46
N LYS A 4 21.12 2.53 1.60
CA LYS A 4 19.82 2.51 2.29
C LYS A 4 18.95 1.50 1.53
N GLN A 5 18.85 0.28 2.04
CA GLN A 5 18.23 -0.84 1.34
C GLN A 5 16.75 -0.54 1.14
N LYS A 6 16.31 -0.53 -0.13
CA LYS A 6 14.90 -0.29 -0.46
C LYS A 6 14.06 -1.47 0.01
N LEU A 7 13.12 -1.20 0.91
CA LEU A 7 12.17 -2.19 1.39
C LEU A 7 11.10 -2.47 0.32
N THR A 8 10.70 -3.72 0.16
CA THR A 8 9.61 -4.13 -0.74
C THR A 8 8.54 -4.93 0.01
N LEU A 9 7.37 -5.12 -0.61
CA LEU A 9 6.28 -5.92 -0.02
C LEU A 9 6.69 -7.36 0.37
N LYS A 10 7.73 -7.91 -0.25
CA LYS A 10 8.24 -9.26 0.05
C LYS A 10 9.03 -9.31 1.34
N ASP A 11 9.58 -8.18 1.76
CA ASP A 11 10.35 -8.04 2.98
C ASP A 11 9.45 -7.79 4.21
N LEU A 12 8.16 -7.51 3.96
CA LEU A 12 7.16 -7.30 5.00
C LEU A 12 6.64 -8.64 5.56
N PRO A 13 6.22 -8.66 6.83
CA PRO A 13 5.42 -9.76 7.37
C PRO A 13 4.18 -10.01 6.51
N THR A 14 3.73 -11.25 6.48
CA THR A 14 2.52 -11.62 5.72
C THR A 14 1.27 -11.01 6.36
N ILE A 15 0.18 -10.90 5.57
CA ILE A 15 -1.11 -10.40 6.09
C ILE A 15 -1.59 -11.23 7.29
N ASP A 16 -1.35 -12.54 7.28
CA ASP A 16 -1.81 -13.42 8.36
C ASP A 16 -0.98 -13.23 9.63
N GLU A 17 0.34 -13.04 9.53
CA GLU A 17 1.19 -12.66 10.66
C GLU A 17 0.78 -11.29 11.25
N LEU A 18 0.46 -10.31 10.41
CA LEU A 18 0.01 -9.00 10.86
C LEU A 18 -1.37 -9.08 11.56
N LYS A 19 -2.29 -9.92 11.06
CA LYS A 19 -3.57 -10.20 11.74
C LYS A 19 -3.36 -10.88 13.09
N GLU A 20 -2.42 -11.81 13.17
CA GLU A 20 -2.08 -12.47 14.43
C GLU A 20 -1.54 -11.46 15.46
N ARG A 21 -0.61 -10.59 15.05
CA ARG A 21 -0.09 -9.51 15.90
C ARG A 21 -1.20 -8.58 16.38
N PHE A 22 -2.11 -8.18 15.48
CA PHE A 22 -3.28 -7.39 15.85
C PHE A 22 -4.15 -8.10 16.90
N SER A 23 -4.45 -9.39 16.71
CA SER A 23 -5.24 -10.15 17.68
C SER A 23 -4.54 -10.28 19.03
N ASN A 24 -3.21 -10.45 19.04
CA ASN A 24 -2.44 -10.54 20.28
C ASN A 24 -2.43 -9.21 21.04
N ARG A 25 -2.33 -8.07 20.33
CA ARG A 25 -2.49 -6.74 20.91
C ARG A 25 -3.88 -6.51 21.50
N GLU A 26 -4.92 -6.94 20.79
CA GLU A 26 -6.30 -6.88 21.30
C GLU A 26 -6.46 -7.70 22.58
N LYS A 27 -5.93 -8.93 22.62
CA LYS A 27 -5.97 -9.78 23.82
C LYS A 27 -5.22 -9.15 25.00
N ALA A 28 -4.06 -8.54 24.75
CA ALA A 28 -3.32 -7.83 25.79
C ALA A 28 -4.15 -6.66 26.34
N LEU A 29 -4.73 -5.84 25.45
CA LEU A 29 -5.63 -4.74 25.85
C LEU A 29 -6.88 -5.22 26.57
N ALA A 30 -7.40 -6.41 26.24
CA ALA A 30 -8.58 -6.98 26.90
C ALA A 30 -8.32 -7.35 28.36
N ILE A 31 -7.06 -7.54 28.78
CA ILE A 31 -6.71 -7.75 30.19
C ILE A 31 -6.98 -6.47 31.00
N GLU A 32 -6.69 -5.31 30.43
CA GLU A 32 -6.85 -4.00 31.09
C GLU A 32 -8.25 -3.40 30.84
N HIS A 33 -8.80 -3.62 29.65
CA HIS A 33 -10.04 -3.02 29.16
C HIS A 33 -10.95 -4.08 28.48
N PRO A 34 -11.51 -5.02 29.24
CA PRO A 34 -12.21 -6.20 28.70
C PRO A 34 -13.42 -5.88 27.81
N GLU A 35 -14.13 -4.79 28.07
CA GLU A 35 -15.34 -4.42 27.32
C GLU A 35 -15.07 -3.51 26.12
N LYS A 36 -13.89 -2.89 26.04
CA LYS A 36 -13.57 -1.83 25.06
C LYS A 36 -12.29 -2.05 24.27
N SER A 37 -11.56 -3.13 24.50
CA SER A 37 -10.25 -3.40 23.88
C SER A 37 -10.26 -3.23 22.36
N MET A 38 -11.26 -3.80 21.66
CA MET A 38 -11.40 -3.69 20.22
C MET A 38 -11.70 -2.25 19.76
N GLU A 39 -12.53 -1.52 20.49
CA GLU A 39 -12.86 -0.11 20.16
C GLU A 39 -11.62 0.78 20.33
N ILE A 40 -10.91 0.63 21.43
CA ILE A 40 -9.67 1.35 21.73
C ILE A 40 -8.62 1.05 20.66
N LEU A 41 -8.42 -0.23 20.32
CA LEU A 41 -7.43 -0.62 19.32
C LEU A 41 -7.77 -0.08 17.92
N LYS A 42 -9.05 -0.11 17.53
CA LYS A 42 -9.50 0.50 16.27
C LYS A 42 -9.29 2.01 16.27
N TYR A 43 -9.56 2.69 17.37
CA TYR A 43 -9.32 4.13 17.51
C TYR A 43 -7.81 4.44 17.37
N LYS A 44 -6.95 3.73 18.10
CA LYS A 44 -5.48 3.89 18.00
C LYS A 44 -4.98 3.67 16.56
N ASN A 45 -5.47 2.61 15.90
CA ASN A 45 -5.12 2.35 14.50
C ASN A 45 -5.60 3.45 13.56
N ALA A 46 -6.79 4.01 13.77
CA ALA A 46 -7.32 5.10 12.94
C ALA A 46 -6.49 6.38 13.10
N VAL A 47 -6.14 6.75 14.34
CA VAL A 47 -5.26 7.89 14.63
C VAL A 47 -3.89 7.70 13.99
N THR A 48 -3.30 6.50 14.14
CA THR A 48 -2.00 6.16 13.53
C THR A 48 -2.06 6.25 12.01
N HIS A 49 -3.12 5.74 11.39
CA HIS A 49 -3.30 5.81 9.94
C HIS A 49 -3.47 7.25 9.45
N GLN A 50 -4.19 8.08 10.20
CA GLN A 50 -4.32 9.50 9.90
C GLN A 50 -2.97 10.20 10.00
N PHE A 51 -2.22 9.96 11.07
CA PHE A 51 -0.87 10.51 11.24
C PHE A 51 0.07 10.13 10.09
N ILE A 52 0.12 8.85 9.71
CA ILE A 52 0.93 8.36 8.58
C ILE A 52 0.60 9.10 7.28
N PHE A 53 -0.66 9.48 7.09
CA PHE A 53 -1.11 10.19 5.89
C PHE A 53 -0.78 11.69 5.95
N GLU A 54 -1.01 12.33 7.08
CA GLU A 54 -0.81 13.77 7.26
C GLU A 54 0.68 14.14 7.40
N GLU A 55 1.44 13.32 8.12
CA GLU A 55 2.84 13.54 8.47
C GLU A 55 3.75 12.51 7.78
N PHE A 56 3.44 12.20 6.52
CA PHE A 56 4.13 11.18 5.73
C PHE A 56 5.66 11.40 5.66
N ASP A 57 6.09 12.66 5.60
CA ASP A 57 7.50 13.03 5.53
C ASP A 57 8.27 12.70 6.83
N MET A 58 7.58 12.59 7.97
CA MET A 58 8.19 12.22 9.26
C MET A 58 8.52 10.73 9.38
N LEU A 59 7.98 9.88 8.50
CA LEU A 59 8.23 8.44 8.57
C LEU A 59 9.70 8.12 8.26
N GLU A 60 10.17 6.91 8.52
CA GLU A 60 11.51 6.48 8.10
C GLU A 60 11.61 6.44 6.56
N PHE A 61 12.75 6.87 5.99
CA PHE A 61 12.98 6.89 4.54
C PHE A 61 12.58 5.59 3.82
N GLN A 62 12.90 4.44 4.42
CA GLN A 62 12.60 3.12 3.83
C GLN A 62 11.09 2.86 3.72
N ASP A 63 10.30 3.36 4.66
CA ASP A 63 8.84 3.21 4.65
C ASP A 63 8.21 4.17 3.63
N ARG A 64 8.74 5.40 3.52
CA ARG A 64 8.31 6.35 2.47
C ARG A 64 8.55 5.76 1.09
N GLU A 65 9.74 5.20 0.85
CA GLU A 65 10.09 4.54 -0.41
C GLU A 65 9.22 3.29 -0.69
N LEU A 66 8.87 2.51 0.33
CA LEU A 66 7.94 1.39 0.21
C LEU A 66 6.58 1.87 -0.31
N VAL A 67 6.00 2.90 0.33
CA VAL A 67 4.68 3.45 -0.05
C VAL A 67 4.71 3.98 -1.48
N ASN A 68 5.74 4.76 -1.82
CA ASN A 68 5.93 5.28 -3.17
C ASN A 68 6.10 4.17 -4.20
N GLY A 69 6.86 3.12 -3.88
CA GLY A 69 7.04 1.95 -4.72
C GLY A 69 5.73 1.18 -4.97
N VAL A 70 4.92 0.98 -3.92
CA VAL A 70 3.61 0.34 -4.02
C VAL A 70 2.65 1.18 -4.86
N ALA A 71 2.58 2.49 -4.60
CA ALA A 71 1.74 3.41 -5.37
C ALA A 71 2.11 3.43 -6.86
N LYS A 72 3.41 3.51 -7.16
CA LYS A 72 3.93 3.44 -8.54
C LYS A 72 3.53 2.13 -9.22
N ASN A 73 3.69 0.99 -8.54
CA ASN A 73 3.29 -0.31 -9.08
C ASN A 73 1.78 -0.42 -9.27
N ALA A 74 0.97 0.11 -8.36
CA ALA A 74 -0.48 0.13 -8.49
C ALA A 74 -0.93 0.95 -9.72
N VAL A 75 -0.34 2.13 -9.93
CA VAL A 75 -0.58 2.95 -11.13
C VAL A 75 -0.13 2.20 -12.38
N GLN A 76 1.06 1.61 -12.37
CA GLN A 76 1.59 0.87 -13.52
C GLN A 76 0.69 -0.31 -13.90
N TYR A 77 0.29 -1.14 -12.92
CA TYR A 77 -0.62 -2.26 -13.19
C TYR A 77 -2.02 -1.80 -13.57
N GLY A 78 -2.51 -0.71 -13.00
CA GLY A 78 -3.76 -0.06 -13.41
C GLY A 78 -3.72 0.34 -14.88
N LEU A 79 -2.65 1.02 -15.33
CA LEU A 79 -2.45 1.39 -16.73
C LEU A 79 -2.34 0.16 -17.64
N LEU A 80 -1.54 -0.83 -17.25
CA LEU A 80 -1.38 -2.07 -18.03
C LEU A 80 -2.69 -2.86 -18.15
N SER A 81 -3.55 -2.82 -17.13
CA SER A 81 -4.87 -3.46 -17.15
C SER A 81 -5.85 -2.87 -18.18
N ILE A 82 -5.55 -1.68 -18.71
CA ILE A 82 -6.35 -1.03 -19.76
C ILE A 82 -5.65 -1.11 -21.11
N ILE A 83 -4.35 -0.80 -21.15
CA ILE A 83 -3.56 -0.73 -22.38
C ILE A 83 -3.46 -2.11 -23.02
N PHE A 84 -3.11 -3.14 -22.23
CA PHE A 84 -2.88 -4.48 -22.78
C PHE A 84 -4.17 -5.11 -23.34
N PRO A 85 -5.32 -5.05 -22.64
CA PRO A 85 -6.61 -5.47 -23.22
C PRO A 85 -7.01 -4.71 -24.47
N SER A 86 -6.77 -3.40 -24.51
CA SER A 86 -7.08 -2.58 -25.68
C SER A 86 -6.24 -3.01 -26.89
N ALA A 87 -4.93 -3.18 -26.69
CA ALA A 87 -4.02 -3.66 -27.73
C ALA A 87 -4.39 -5.08 -28.19
N LEU A 88 -4.76 -5.96 -27.27
CA LEU A 88 -5.20 -7.32 -27.56
C LEU A 88 -6.51 -7.33 -28.38
N ASN A 89 -7.50 -6.53 -27.98
CA ASN A 89 -8.76 -6.40 -28.71
C ASN A 89 -8.55 -5.87 -30.14
N ILE A 90 -7.67 -4.89 -30.34
CA ILE A 90 -7.29 -4.38 -31.67
C ILE A 90 -6.57 -5.47 -32.48
N SER A 91 -5.65 -6.20 -31.85
CA SER A 91 -4.87 -7.25 -32.53
C SER A 91 -5.77 -8.40 -32.99
N ILE A 92 -6.71 -8.83 -32.15
CA ILE A 92 -7.70 -9.85 -32.51
C ILE A 92 -8.61 -9.37 -33.64
N ALA A 93 -9.06 -8.11 -33.61
CA ALA A 93 -9.84 -7.52 -34.70
C ALA A 93 -9.06 -7.55 -36.03
N ARG A 94 -7.78 -7.18 -36.02
CA ARG A 94 -6.90 -7.24 -37.21
C ARG A 94 -6.67 -8.67 -37.69
N LEU A 95 -6.33 -9.60 -36.79
CA LEU A 95 -6.07 -11.01 -37.15
C LEU A 95 -7.28 -11.75 -37.70
N THR A 96 -8.49 -11.29 -37.36
CA THR A 96 -9.73 -11.89 -37.84
C THR A 96 -10.33 -11.16 -39.03
N ASP A 97 -9.64 -10.19 -39.65
CA ASP A 97 -10.18 -9.29 -40.67
C ASP A 97 -11.53 -8.68 -40.26
N ASN A 98 -11.63 -8.25 -38.99
CA ASN A 98 -12.85 -7.74 -38.36
C ASN A 98 -14.02 -8.73 -38.31
N ARG A 99 -13.84 -10.01 -38.66
CA ARG A 99 -14.89 -11.03 -38.55
C ARG A 99 -15.32 -11.29 -37.11
N ILE A 100 -14.50 -10.91 -36.13
CA ILE A 100 -14.89 -10.95 -34.72
C ILE A 100 -16.12 -10.05 -34.43
N TYR A 101 -16.33 -9.00 -35.20
CA TYR A 101 -17.52 -8.15 -35.08
C TYR A 101 -18.77 -8.79 -35.70
N ASN A 102 -18.62 -9.84 -36.51
CA ASN A 102 -19.74 -10.60 -37.06
C ASN A 102 -20.26 -11.67 -36.09
N LEU A 103 -19.58 -11.90 -34.97
CA LEU A 103 -20.04 -12.83 -33.93
C LEU A 103 -21.35 -12.35 -33.30
N HIS A 104 -22.18 -13.31 -32.88
CA HIS A 104 -23.38 -13.03 -32.10
C HIS A 104 -23.06 -12.18 -30.86
N TYR A 105 -23.95 -11.26 -30.51
CA TYR A 105 -23.75 -10.29 -29.43
C TYR A 105 -23.20 -10.92 -28.14
N MET A 106 -23.80 -12.01 -27.67
CA MET A 106 -23.36 -12.70 -26.46
C MET A 106 -21.91 -13.21 -26.53
N LYS A 107 -21.46 -13.73 -27.67
CA LYS A 107 -20.08 -14.20 -27.84
C LYS A 107 -19.08 -13.04 -27.82
N ARG A 108 -19.43 -11.91 -28.46
CA ARG A 108 -18.62 -10.68 -28.41
C ARG A 108 -18.53 -10.13 -26.99
N PHE A 109 -19.66 -10.14 -26.28
CA PHE A 109 -19.72 -9.68 -24.89
C PHE A 109 -18.85 -10.55 -23.98
N SER A 110 -19.00 -11.88 -24.01
CA SER A 110 -18.17 -12.78 -23.19
C SER A 110 -16.67 -12.66 -23.48
N LEU A 111 -16.29 -12.52 -24.75
CA LEU A 111 -14.90 -12.36 -25.14
C LEU A 111 -14.31 -11.02 -24.65
N ARG A 112 -15.06 -9.92 -24.79
CA ARG A 112 -14.64 -8.62 -24.24
C ARG A 112 -14.60 -8.63 -22.71
N LEU A 113 -15.56 -9.28 -22.07
CA LEU A 113 -15.55 -9.43 -20.62
C LEU A 113 -14.27 -10.15 -20.17
N GLY A 114 -13.88 -11.25 -20.81
CA GLY A 114 -12.62 -11.93 -20.49
C GLY A 114 -11.39 -11.05 -20.72
N ILE A 115 -11.33 -10.33 -21.85
CA ILE A 115 -10.20 -9.49 -22.22
C ILE A 115 -10.01 -8.31 -21.25
N TYR A 116 -11.09 -7.64 -20.85
CA TYR A 116 -11.01 -6.43 -20.02
C TYR A 116 -11.19 -6.71 -18.53
N ALA A 117 -12.14 -7.58 -18.13
CA ALA A 117 -12.44 -7.79 -16.72
C ALA A 117 -11.32 -8.55 -16.00
N VAL A 118 -10.71 -9.56 -16.61
CA VAL A 118 -9.67 -10.36 -15.93
C VAL A 118 -8.45 -9.50 -15.54
N PRO A 119 -7.85 -8.70 -16.44
CA PRO A 119 -6.71 -7.86 -16.08
C PRO A 119 -7.07 -6.77 -15.06
N ILE A 120 -8.27 -6.19 -15.16
CA ILE A 120 -8.76 -5.22 -14.18
C ILE A 120 -8.90 -5.87 -12.80
N LEU A 121 -9.50 -7.07 -12.72
CA LEU A 121 -9.65 -7.80 -11.46
C LEU A 121 -8.30 -8.17 -10.85
N LEU A 122 -7.32 -8.57 -11.66
CA LEU A 122 -5.96 -8.85 -11.18
C LEU A 122 -5.27 -7.59 -10.65
N ALA A 123 -5.41 -6.45 -11.33
CA ALA A 123 -4.86 -5.18 -10.88
C ALA A 123 -5.51 -4.70 -9.58
N ILE A 124 -6.83 -4.82 -9.45
CA ILE A 124 -7.56 -4.52 -8.21
C ILE A 124 -7.09 -5.44 -7.08
N ASN A 125 -7.02 -6.75 -7.33
CA ASN A 125 -6.60 -7.71 -6.30
C ASN A 125 -5.18 -7.45 -5.80
N TYR A 126 -4.24 -7.17 -6.71
CA TYR A 126 -2.89 -6.76 -6.35
C TYR A 126 -2.92 -5.48 -5.50
N THR A 127 -3.62 -4.44 -5.96
CA THR A 127 -3.62 -3.13 -5.30
C THR A 127 -4.22 -3.23 -3.90
N LEU A 128 -5.32 -3.95 -3.73
CA LEU A 128 -5.95 -4.18 -2.43
C LEU A 128 -5.06 -4.99 -1.49
N GLY A 129 -4.44 -6.06 -1.98
CA GLY A 129 -3.52 -6.89 -1.19
C GLY A 129 -2.30 -6.11 -0.73
N ALA A 130 -1.65 -5.42 -1.66
CA ALA A 130 -0.48 -4.56 -1.39
C ALA A 130 -0.81 -3.45 -0.40
N TYR A 131 -1.91 -2.72 -0.62
CA TYR A 131 -2.39 -1.68 0.28
C TYR A 131 -2.66 -2.24 1.68
N THR A 132 -3.35 -3.38 1.78
CA THR A 132 -3.69 -3.99 3.06
C THR A 132 -2.44 -4.39 3.84
N GLN A 133 -1.50 -5.11 3.21
CA GLN A 133 -0.27 -5.57 3.86
C GLN A 133 0.58 -4.38 4.32
N MET A 134 0.77 -3.39 3.44
CA MET A 134 1.55 -2.19 3.73
C MET A 134 0.90 -1.34 4.84
N SER A 135 -0.40 -1.07 4.76
CA SER A 135 -1.13 -0.29 5.76
C SER A 135 -1.10 -0.97 7.13
N MET A 136 -1.34 -2.29 7.18
CA MET A 136 -1.24 -3.05 8.42
C MET A 136 0.17 -3.03 9.01
N TYR A 137 1.21 -3.16 8.17
CA TYR A 137 2.60 -3.07 8.62
C TYR A 137 2.94 -1.69 9.20
N LEU A 138 2.60 -0.61 8.51
CA LEU A 138 2.90 0.74 8.97
C LEU A 138 2.16 1.06 10.27
N VAL A 139 0.87 0.71 10.35
CA VAL A 139 0.12 0.87 11.60
C VAL A 139 0.73 0.02 12.70
N ASP A 140 1.11 -1.24 12.43
CA ASP A 140 1.75 -2.11 13.42
C ASP A 140 3.03 -1.49 14.00
N LYS A 141 3.86 -0.90 13.12
CA LYS A 141 5.15 -0.26 13.43
C LYS A 141 5.00 1.06 14.18
N TYR A 142 4.09 1.93 13.74
CA TYR A 142 4.02 3.32 14.22
C TYR A 142 3.01 3.54 15.35
N ASN A 143 2.12 2.59 15.67
CA ASN A 143 1.05 2.79 16.66
C ASN A 143 1.55 3.36 18.00
N GLU A 144 2.55 2.69 18.59
CA GLU A 144 3.13 3.12 19.87
C GLU A 144 3.93 4.43 19.74
N ARG A 145 4.60 4.64 18.61
CA ARG A 145 5.38 5.87 18.35
C ARG A 145 4.49 7.09 18.21
N VAL A 146 3.33 6.95 17.53
CA VAL A 146 2.34 8.03 17.38
C VAL A 146 1.72 8.37 18.73
N GLU A 147 1.40 7.36 19.55
CA GLU A 147 0.91 7.59 20.92
C GLU A 147 1.94 8.36 21.76
N LEU A 148 3.22 8.00 21.68
CA LEU A 148 4.30 8.73 22.36
C LEU A 148 4.50 10.14 21.80
N TYR A 149 4.44 10.32 20.48
CA TYR A 149 4.59 11.63 19.83
C TYR A 149 3.48 12.60 20.26
N HIS A 150 2.24 12.12 20.41
CA HIS A 150 1.14 12.95 20.93
C HIS A 150 1.32 13.37 22.39
N GLN A 151 2.07 12.59 23.19
CA GLN A 151 2.42 12.95 24.56
C GLN A 151 3.65 13.87 24.61
N PHE A 152 4.62 13.62 23.74
CA PHE A 152 5.90 14.32 23.65
C PHE A 152 6.21 14.59 22.17
N PRO A 153 5.86 15.78 21.64
CA PRO A 153 5.97 16.09 20.21
C PRO A 153 7.44 16.32 19.82
N ASP A 154 8.17 15.22 19.70
CA ASP A 154 9.55 15.14 19.23
C ASP A 154 9.59 14.23 17.99
N PRO A 155 9.90 14.76 16.78
CA PRO A 155 9.96 13.98 15.54
C PRO A 155 10.88 12.76 15.62
N SER A 156 11.89 12.78 16.49
CA SER A 156 12.81 11.65 16.67
C SER A 156 12.13 10.39 17.25
N VAL A 157 10.97 10.53 17.88
CA VAL A 157 10.13 9.42 18.35
C VAL A 157 9.54 8.64 17.17
N ILE A 158 9.20 9.35 16.09
CA ILE A 158 8.64 8.77 14.87
C ILE A 158 9.76 8.21 14.00
N ASN A 159 10.77 9.03 13.71
CA ASN A 159 11.96 8.65 12.95
C ASN A 159 13.23 9.00 13.74
N PRO A 160 13.93 8.00 14.33
CA PRO A 160 15.16 8.25 15.08
C PRO A 160 16.28 8.95 14.29
N TYR A 161 16.24 8.87 12.96
CA TYR A 161 17.23 9.45 12.05
C TYR A 161 16.77 10.76 11.42
N PHE A 162 15.68 11.37 11.91
CA PHE A 162 15.06 12.55 11.30
C PHE A 162 16.05 13.70 11.03
N LYS A 163 16.92 14.02 12.00
CA LYS A 163 17.92 15.09 11.86
C LYS A 163 19.03 14.78 10.85
N GLU A 164 19.43 13.51 10.75
CA GLU A 164 20.44 13.07 9.79
C GLU A 164 19.87 13.10 8.36
N GLU A 165 18.56 12.89 8.19
CA GLU A 165 17.88 13.01 6.90
C GLU A 165 17.71 14.48 6.46
N GLU A 166 17.35 15.40 7.37
CA GLU A 166 17.25 16.84 7.05
C GLU A 166 18.60 17.42 6.57
N GLU A 167 19.70 17.05 7.22
CA GLU A 167 21.06 17.49 6.85
C GLU A 167 21.54 16.90 5.51
N GLU A 168 21.01 15.75 5.08
CA GLU A 168 21.29 15.13 3.78
C GLU A 168 20.47 15.75 2.62
N GLU A 169 19.33 16.37 2.89
CA GLU A 169 18.48 17.03 1.88
C GLU A 169 18.90 18.49 1.59
N GLU A 170 19.65 19.15 2.49
CA GLU A 170 20.05 20.56 2.36
C GLU A 170 21.31 20.89 1.50
N PRO A 171 22.27 20.00 1.14
CA PRO A 171 23.50 20.43 0.46
C PRO A 171 23.58 20.02 -1.02
N GLU A 172 22.72 20.57 -1.89
CA GLU A 172 23.01 20.67 -3.35
C GLU A 172 22.53 21.97 -4.04
N ASN A 173 21.81 22.87 -3.34
CA ASN A 173 21.32 24.13 -3.92
C ASN A 173 21.99 25.41 -3.37
N SER A 174 23.12 25.26 -2.67
CA SER A 174 23.88 26.35 -2.07
C SER A 174 25.33 26.34 -2.53
N SER A 175 25.56 26.43 -3.85
CA SER A 175 26.88 26.76 -4.44
C SER A 175 26.73 27.46 -5.79
#